data_AF-H2ZG74-F1
#
_entry.id   AF-H2ZG74-F1
#
_cell.length_a   1.000
_cell.length_b   1.000
_cell.length_c   1.000
_cell.angle_alpha   90.00
_cell.angle_beta   90.00
_cell.angle_gamma   90.00
#
_symmetry.space_group_name_H-M   'P 1'
#
loop_
_entity.id
_entity.type
_entity.pdbx_description
1 polymer ?
#
loop_
_entity_poly.entity_id
_entity_poly.type
_entity_poly.pdbx_seq_one_letter_code
_entity_poly.pdbx_strand_id
1 'polypeptide(L)'
;MMYYSSLVANAVFGHDSKFSFFKPPSFNNFLMKMAYRRHNLHVIQNAPKDKLLIYNVKEGWKPLCEFLGVEVPDVPFPRKNVGGSIVDEWLERPAIKKMKLEILCSMTAIVTVSSYLGYKLVYGGWGNGIWSTCLRIFD
;
A
#
# COMPACT_ATOMS: atom_id res chain seq x y z
N MET A 1 6.25 -3.78 13.96
CA MET A 1 5.33 -2.97 13.14
C MET A 1 4.29 -3.81 12.38
N MET A 2 4.67 -4.87 11.65
CA MET A 2 3.74 -5.68 10.82
C MET A 2 2.64 -6.46 11.58
N TYR A 3 2.88 -6.87 12.82
CA TYR A 3 1.90 -7.61 13.62
C TYR A 3 0.76 -6.73 14.17
N TYR A 4 1.06 -5.45 14.43
CA TYR A 4 0.07 -4.51 14.95
C TYR A 4 -0.97 -4.16 13.88
N SER A 5 -0.52 -3.98 12.63
CA SER A 5 -1.42 -3.74 11.50
C SER A 5 -2.37 -4.90 11.22
N SER A 6 -1.93 -6.16 11.38
CA SER A 6 -2.80 -7.33 11.17
C SER A 6 -3.85 -7.51 12.26
N LEU A 7 -3.50 -7.21 13.52
CA LEU A 7 -4.47 -7.24 14.63
C LEU A 7 -5.55 -6.16 14.48
N VAL A 8 -5.16 -4.94 14.14
CA VAL A 8 -6.11 -3.85 13.88
C VAL A 8 -6.99 -4.17 12.68
N ALA A 9 -6.41 -4.67 11.58
CA ALA A 9 -7.19 -5.08 10.41
C ALA A 9 -8.19 -6.21 10.74
N ASN A 10 -7.80 -7.17 11.57
CA ASN A 10 -8.70 -8.24 12.02
C ASN A 10 -9.82 -7.68 12.93
N ALA A 11 -9.48 -6.84 13.91
CA ALA A 11 -10.46 -6.24 14.81
C ALA A 11 -11.48 -5.34 14.08
N VAL A 12 -11.03 -4.60 13.05
CA VAL A 12 -11.88 -3.66 12.31
C VAL A 12 -12.67 -4.36 11.20
N PHE A 13 -12.03 -5.26 10.45
CA PHE A 13 -12.61 -5.85 9.24
C PHE A 13 -12.96 -7.34 9.35
N GLY A 14 -12.66 -7.99 10.47
CA GLY A 14 -12.84 -9.43 10.65
C GLY A 14 -11.97 -10.27 9.70
N HIS A 15 -10.93 -9.67 9.13
CA HIS A 15 -10.09 -10.27 8.11
C HIS A 15 -8.62 -10.24 8.54
N ASP A 16 -7.99 -11.41 8.57
CA ASP A 16 -6.58 -11.54 8.88
C ASP A 16 -5.73 -11.17 7.65
N SER A 17 -5.34 -9.90 7.58
CA SER A 17 -4.41 -9.42 6.55
C SER A 17 -2.97 -9.79 6.95
N LYS A 18 -2.61 -11.06 6.83
CA LYS A 18 -1.21 -11.47 7.00
C LYS A 18 -0.41 -10.90 5.84
N PHE A 19 0.59 -10.08 6.16
CA PHE A 19 1.55 -9.63 5.17
C PHE A 19 2.30 -10.84 4.61
N SER A 20 2.28 -11.00 3.29
CA SER A 20 3.04 -12.03 2.59
C SER A 20 3.81 -11.36 1.46
N PHE A 21 5.11 -11.65 1.38
CA PHE A 21 5.95 -11.20 0.28
C PHE A 21 5.56 -11.83 -1.06
N PHE A 22 4.91 -13.00 -1.04
CA PHE A 22 4.65 -13.80 -2.24
C PHE A 22 3.17 -13.99 -2.54
N LYS A 23 2.27 -13.61 -1.63
CA LYS A 23 0.83 -13.67 -1.85
C LYS A 23 0.26 -12.26 -1.83
N PRO A 24 -0.49 -11.85 -2.86
CA PRO A 24 -1.23 -10.60 -2.80
C PRO A 24 -2.23 -10.67 -1.63
N PRO A 25 -2.49 -9.55 -0.95
CA PRO A 25 -3.52 -9.50 0.08
C PRO A 25 -4.87 -9.92 -0.51
N SER A 26 -5.56 -10.86 0.14
CA SER A 26 -6.82 -11.42 -0.34
C SER A 26 -8.02 -10.88 0.44
N PHE A 27 -8.69 -9.87 -0.07
CA PHE A 27 -9.85 -9.31 0.64
C PHE A 27 -11.09 -10.19 0.48
N ASN A 28 -11.78 -10.49 1.59
CA ASN A 28 -13.09 -11.12 1.53
C ASN A 28 -14.16 -10.07 1.19
N ASN A 29 -14.69 -10.13 -0.04
CA ASN A 29 -15.70 -9.20 -0.55
C ASN A 29 -16.94 -9.06 0.36
N PHE A 30 -17.39 -10.14 0.99
CA PHE A 30 -18.55 -10.10 1.87
C PHE A 30 -18.26 -9.27 3.13
N LEU A 31 -17.13 -9.54 3.80
CA LEU A 31 -16.73 -8.82 5.01
C LEU A 31 -16.51 -7.33 4.73
N MET A 32 -15.87 -6.99 3.60
CA MET A 32 -15.66 -5.59 3.22
C MET A 32 -16.98 -4.84 2.98
N LYS A 33 -17.92 -5.45 2.24
CA LYS A 33 -19.25 -4.87 2.01
C LYS A 33 -20.05 -4.73 3.30
N MET A 34 -19.94 -5.70 4.21
CA MET A 34 -20.59 -5.66 5.51
C MET A 34 -20.04 -4.52 6.38
N ALA A 35 -18.71 -4.38 6.47
CA ALA A 35 -18.07 -3.29 7.21
C ALA A 35 -18.47 -1.91 6.66
N TYR A 36 -18.47 -1.74 5.33
CA TYR A 36 -18.92 -0.52 4.67
C TYR A 36 -20.38 -0.16 5.04
N ARG A 37 -21.31 -1.12 4.93
CA ARG A 37 -22.72 -0.90 5.28
C ARG A 37 -22.90 -0.58 6.75
N ARG A 38 -22.20 -1.30 7.63
CA ARG A 38 -22.25 -1.10 9.08
C ARG A 38 -21.80 0.32 9.45
N HIS A 39 -20.71 0.80 8.86
CA HIS A 39 -20.23 2.15 9.08
C HIS A 39 -21.25 3.21 8.61
N ASN A 40 -21.76 3.07 7.39
CA ASN A 40 -22.76 4.02 6.86
C ASN A 40 -24.03 4.06 7.73
N LEU A 41 -24.54 2.90 8.16
CA LEU A 41 -25.70 2.81 9.06
C LEU A 41 -25.41 3.48 10.41
N HIS A 42 -24.23 3.23 10.98
CA HIS A 42 -23.82 3.86 12.23
C HIS A 42 -23.82 5.39 12.11
N VAL A 43 -23.26 5.95 11.05
CA VAL A 43 -23.30 7.41 10.81
C VAL A 43 -24.74 7.91 10.65
N ILE A 44 -25.58 7.22 9.86
CA ILE A 44 -26.98 7.62 9.63
C ILE A 44 -27.81 7.59 10.92
N GLN A 45 -27.54 6.66 11.82
CA GLN A 45 -28.26 6.50 13.08
C GLN A 45 -27.84 7.51 14.14
N ASN A 46 -26.56 7.86 14.19
CA ASN A 46 -25.99 8.64 15.30
C ASN A 46 -25.75 10.12 14.97
N ALA A 47 -25.62 10.50 13.69
CA ALA A 47 -25.44 11.89 13.31
C ALA A 47 -26.77 12.68 13.45
N PRO A 48 -26.74 13.93 13.94
CA PRO A 48 -27.89 14.83 13.93
C PRO A 48 -28.44 15.00 12.50
N LYS A 49 -29.76 14.87 12.33
CA LYS A 49 -30.40 14.84 11.00
C LYS A 49 -30.26 16.15 10.24
N ASP A 50 -30.21 17.27 10.94
CA ASP A 50 -29.96 18.61 10.42
C ASP A 50 -28.51 18.82 9.94
N LYS A 51 -27.58 17.98 10.39
CA LYS A 51 -26.15 18.03 10.04
C LYS A 51 -25.69 16.85 9.20
N LEU A 52 -26.63 16.08 8.65
CA LEU A 52 -26.34 14.89 7.85
C LEU A 52 -26.96 15.02 6.46
N LEU A 53 -26.12 15.00 5.44
CA LEU A 53 -26.52 14.82 4.05
C LEU A 53 -26.18 13.40 3.58
N ILE A 54 -27.19 12.63 3.19
CA ILE A 54 -26.98 11.37 2.45
C ILE A 54 -26.85 11.73 0.98
N TYR A 55 -25.62 11.66 0.46
CA TYR A 55 -25.27 12.18 -0.86
C TYR A 55 -24.64 11.12 -1.74
N ASN A 56 -25.07 11.04 -3.00
CA ASN A 56 -24.41 10.28 -4.04
C ASN A 56 -23.59 11.22 -4.92
N VAL A 57 -22.28 10.98 -5.02
CA VAL A 57 -21.33 11.82 -5.78
C VAL A 57 -21.74 12.03 -7.25
N LYS A 58 -22.58 11.15 -7.82
CA LYS A 58 -23.14 11.30 -9.18
C LYS A 58 -24.16 12.44 -9.32
N GLU A 59 -24.73 12.92 -8.22
CA GLU A 59 -25.72 14.00 -8.20
C GLU A 59 -25.09 15.39 -8.40
N GLY A 60 -23.76 15.51 -8.23
CA GLY A 60 -23.01 16.73 -8.52
C GLY A 60 -23.25 17.85 -7.50
N TRP A 61 -23.03 19.10 -7.92
CA TRP A 61 -22.99 20.25 -7.00
C TRP A 61 -24.30 20.53 -6.27
N LYS A 62 -25.45 20.33 -6.95
CA LYS A 62 -26.74 20.87 -6.51
C LYS A 62 -27.12 20.47 -5.06
N PRO A 63 -27.27 19.18 -4.71
CA PRO A 63 -27.67 18.80 -3.35
C PRO A 63 -26.63 19.14 -2.29
N LEU A 64 -25.34 19.17 -2.65
CA LEU A 64 -24.26 19.52 -1.74
C LEU A 64 -24.27 21.01 -1.40
N CYS A 65 -24.37 21.88 -2.42
CA CYS A 65 -24.42 23.32 -2.25
C CYS A 65 -25.68 23.75 -1.49
N GLU A 66 -26.83 23.15 -1.78
CA GLU A 66 -28.10 23.40 -1.08
C GLU A 66 -27.98 23.07 0.42
N PHE A 67 -27.41 21.92 0.76
CA PHE A 67 -27.18 21.52 2.15
C PHE A 67 -26.20 22.46 2.88
N LEU A 68 -25.18 22.95 2.19
CA LEU A 68 -24.17 23.86 2.75
C LEU A 68 -24.61 25.33 2.79
N GLY A 69 -25.73 25.68 2.15
CA GLY A 69 -26.21 27.07 2.06
C GLY A 69 -25.33 27.98 1.20
N VAL A 70 -24.67 27.42 0.17
CA VAL A 70 -23.78 28.16 -0.73
C VAL A 70 -24.28 28.08 -2.18
N GLU A 71 -23.86 29.03 -3.01
CA GLU A 71 -24.20 29.04 -4.43
C GLU A 71 -23.55 27.87 -5.18
N VAL A 72 -24.22 27.39 -6.24
CA VAL A 72 -23.66 26.38 -7.14
C VAL A 72 -22.62 27.05 -8.05
N PRO A 73 -21.37 26.57 -8.07
CA PRO A 73 -20.35 27.19 -8.90
C PRO A 73 -20.57 26.88 -10.38
N ASP A 74 -20.19 27.81 -11.26
CA ASP A 74 -20.19 27.63 -12.72
C ASP A 74 -18.96 26.84 -13.21
N VAL A 75 -18.68 25.72 -12.55
CA VAL A 75 -17.65 24.76 -12.97
C VAL A 75 -18.20 23.33 -12.91
N PRO A 76 -17.76 22.44 -13.81
CA PRO A 76 -18.18 21.04 -13.77
C PRO A 76 -17.75 20.38 -12.46
N PHE A 77 -18.57 19.45 -11.97
CA PHE A 77 -18.25 18.69 -10.75
C PHE A 77 -16.95 17.87 -10.96
N PRO A 78 -15.99 17.94 -10.02
CA PRO A 78 -14.65 17.39 -10.24
C PRO A 78 -14.66 15.86 -10.30
N ARG A 79 -13.84 15.31 -11.21
CA ARG A 79 -13.75 13.84 -11.44
C ARG A 79 -12.29 13.39 -11.61
N LYS A 80 -11.48 13.51 -10.54
CA LYS A 80 -10.02 13.29 -10.60
C LYS A 80 -9.53 11.87 -10.25
N ASN A 81 -10.18 11.19 -9.31
CA ASN A 81 -9.72 9.88 -8.80
C ASN A 81 -10.50 8.70 -9.43
N VAL A 82 -10.53 8.64 -10.75
CA VAL A 82 -11.26 7.58 -11.46
C VAL A 82 -10.42 6.31 -11.44
N GLY A 83 -10.96 5.21 -10.90
CA GLY A 83 -10.26 3.93 -10.84
C GLY A 83 -8.98 3.92 -9.97
N GLY A 84 -8.77 4.95 -9.14
CA GLY A 84 -7.54 5.07 -8.36
C GLY A 84 -6.40 5.79 -9.08
N SER A 85 -6.66 6.47 -10.20
CA SER A 85 -5.68 7.20 -11.02
C SER A 85 -4.76 8.16 -10.25
N ILE A 86 -5.17 8.61 -9.07
CA ILE A 86 -4.32 9.43 -8.21
C ILE A 86 -3.05 8.70 -7.78
N VAL A 87 -3.12 7.37 -7.62
CA VAL A 87 -1.95 6.56 -7.28
C VAL A 87 -0.94 6.59 -8.41
N ASP A 88 -1.40 6.48 -9.67
CA ASP A 88 -0.55 6.58 -10.84
C ASP A 88 0.11 7.95 -10.94
N GLU A 89 -0.66 9.02 -10.73
CA GLU A 89 -0.14 10.40 -10.70
C GLU A 89 0.94 10.58 -9.62
N TRP A 90 0.73 10.01 -8.43
CA TRP A 90 1.72 10.04 -7.34
C TRP A 90 3.01 9.30 -7.71
N LEU A 91 2.90 8.17 -8.39
CA LEU A 91 4.03 7.37 -8.86
C LEU A 91 4.84 8.08 -9.95
N GLU A 92 4.23 9.02 -10.66
CA GLU A 92 4.86 9.80 -11.73
C GLU A 92 5.64 11.03 -11.22
N ARG A 93 5.54 11.38 -9.93
CA ARG A 93 6.25 12.53 -9.36
C ARG A 93 7.78 12.39 -9.49
N PRO A 94 8.51 13.48 -9.79
CA PRO A 94 9.95 13.40 -10.08
C PRO A 94 10.77 12.81 -8.92
N ALA A 95 10.40 13.09 -7.68
CA ALA A 95 11.02 12.49 -6.49
C ALA A 95 10.85 10.96 -6.44
N ILE A 96 9.65 10.45 -6.75
CA ILE A 96 9.36 9.01 -6.75
C ILE A 96 10.04 8.32 -7.93
N LYS A 97 10.09 8.95 -9.10
CA LYS A 97 10.87 8.44 -10.26
C LYS A 97 12.35 8.30 -9.92
N LYS A 98 12.95 9.32 -9.31
CA LYS A 98 14.34 9.28 -8.86
C LYS A 98 14.56 8.18 -7.82
N MET A 99 13.69 8.08 -6.82
CA MET A 99 13.73 7.01 -5.81
C MET A 99 13.66 5.62 -6.46
N LYS A 100 12.74 5.40 -7.42
CA LYS A 100 12.63 4.12 -8.15
C LYS A 100 13.92 3.79 -8.90
N LEU A 101 14.56 4.77 -9.55
CA LEU A 101 15.82 4.58 -10.27
C LEU A 101 16.97 4.25 -9.31
N GLU A 102 17.09 4.98 -8.20
CA GLU A 102 18.12 4.72 -7.19
C GLU A 102 17.97 3.33 -6.55
N ILE A 103 16.73 2.92 -6.27
CA ILE A 103 16.42 1.57 -5.78
C ILE A 103 16.79 0.53 -6.83
N LEU A 104 16.45 0.74 -8.11
CA LEU A 104 16.79 -0.18 -9.20
C LEU A 104 18.32 -0.33 -9.34
N CYS A 105 19.05 0.79 -9.43
CA CYS A 105 20.51 0.78 -9.51
C CYS A 105 21.14 0.04 -8.31
N SER A 106 20.63 0.28 -7.10
CA SER A 106 21.12 -0.38 -5.89
C SER A 106 20.83 -1.89 -5.89
N MET A 107 19.62 -2.30 -6.30
CA MET A 107 19.27 -3.72 -6.41
C MET A 107 20.14 -4.43 -7.45
N THR A 108 20.37 -3.80 -8.61
CA THR A 108 21.26 -4.35 -9.64
C THR A 108 22.70 -4.45 -9.14
N ALA A 109 23.19 -3.46 -8.41
CA ALA A 109 24.52 -3.49 -7.80
C ALA A 109 24.64 -4.61 -6.76
N ILE A 110 23.64 -4.78 -5.89
CA ILE A 110 23.62 -5.85 -4.88
C ILE A 110 23.62 -7.22 -5.56
N VAL A 111 22.75 -7.44 -6.54
CA VAL A 111 22.66 -8.72 -7.24
C VAL A 111 23.97 -9.06 -7.96
N THR A 112 24.54 -8.11 -8.70
CA THR A 112 25.80 -8.33 -9.44
C THR A 112 26.98 -8.61 -8.50
N VAL A 113 27.11 -7.86 -7.39
CA VAL A 113 28.15 -8.09 -6.38
C VAL A 113 27.95 -9.45 -5.70
N SER A 114 26.72 -9.79 -5.27
CA SER A 114 26.42 -11.08 -4.66
C SER A 114 26.71 -12.25 -5.61
N SER A 115 26.34 -12.14 -6.88
CA SER A 115 26.64 -13.16 -7.90
C SER A 115 28.14 -13.32 -8.13
N TYR A 116 28.89 -12.22 -8.23
CA TYR A 116 30.35 -12.28 -8.40
C TYR A 116 31.06 -12.88 -7.18
N LEU A 117 30.66 -12.48 -5.97
CA LEU A 117 31.19 -13.06 -4.73
C LEU A 117 30.88 -14.56 -4.65
N GLY A 118 29.66 -14.98 -5.01
CA GLY A 118 29.28 -16.39 -5.09
C GLY A 118 30.15 -17.17 -6.08
N TYR A 119 30.35 -16.64 -7.30
CA TYR A 119 31.24 -17.23 -8.30
C TYR A 119 32.68 -17.38 -7.78
N LYS A 120 33.22 -16.34 -7.14
CA LYS A 120 34.59 -16.34 -6.61
C LYS A 120 34.77 -17.32 -5.43
N LEU A 121 33.75 -17.50 -4.60
CA LEU A 121 33.77 -18.47 -3.51
C LEU A 121 33.84 -19.92 -4.03
N VAL A 122 33.07 -20.23 -5.09
CA VAL A 122 33.00 -21.59 -5.65
C VAL A 122 34.20 -21.93 -6.53
N TYR A 123 34.58 -21.03 -7.44
CA TYR A 123 35.56 -21.32 -8.48
C TYR A 123 36.91 -20.61 -8.28
N GLY A 124 36.95 -19.57 -7.46
CA GLY A 124 38.14 -18.74 -7.25
C GLY A 124 39.12 -19.26 -6.17
N GLY A 125 38.93 -20.49 -5.67
CA GLY A 125 39.86 -21.13 -4.72
C GLY A 125 39.85 -20.60 -3.28
N TRP A 126 38.96 -19.65 -2.95
CA TRP A 126 38.92 -19.02 -1.62
C TRP A 126 38.35 -19.95 -0.53
N GLY A 127 37.47 -20.89 -0.89
CA GLY A 127 36.93 -21.91 0.03
C GLY A 127 37.99 -22.87 0.59
N ASN A 128 39.05 -23.16 -0.17
CA ASN A 128 40.14 -24.03 0.27
C ASN A 128 41.03 -23.34 1.33
N GLY A 129 41.14 -22.01 1.29
CA GLY A 129 41.89 -21.22 2.26
C GLY A 129 41.23 -21.15 3.64
N ILE A 130 39.90 -21.00 3.68
CA ILE A 130 39.15 -20.98 4.95
C ILE A 130 39.15 -22.35 5.62
N TRP A 131 38.89 -23.43 4.86
CA TRP A 131 38.93 -24.79 5.39
C TRP A 131 40.34 -25.20 5.86
N SER A 132 41.39 -24.87 5.10
CA SER A 132 42.76 -25.15 5.51
C SER A 132 43.24 -24.30 6.70
N THR A 133 42.72 -23.09 6.87
CA THR A 133 43.02 -22.25 8.05
C THR A 133 42.25 -22.72 9.28
N CYS A 134 40.99 -23.13 9.15
CA CYS A 134 40.22 -23.73 10.24
C CYS A 134 40.83 -25.05 10.71
N LEU A 135 41.30 -25.91 9.81
CA LEU A 135 41.97 -27.17 10.17
C LEU A 135 43.28 -26.93 10.95
N ARG A 136 44.03 -25.85 10.65
CA ARG A 136 45.25 -25.47 11.38
C ARG A 136 45.03 -24.85 12.77
N ILE A 137 43.80 -24.49 13.12
CA ILE A 137 43.47 -23.95 14.46
C ILE A 137 43.15 -25.07 15.45
N PHE A 138 42.84 -26.27 14.95
CA PHE A 138 42.51 -27.45 15.75
C PHE A 138 43.64 -28.51 15.80
N ASP A 139 44.79 -28.23 15.17
CA ASP A 139 46.08 -28.91 15.37
C ASP A 139 46.98 -28.03 16.26
#